data_AF-A0AA94EF71-F1
#
_entry.id   AF-A0AA94EF71-F1
#
_cell.length_a   1.000
_cell.length_b   1.000
_cell.length_c   1.000
_cell.angle_alpha   90.00
_cell.angle_beta   90.00
_cell.angle_gamma   90.00
#
_symmetry.space_group_name_H-M   'P 1'
#
loop_
_entity.id
_entity.type
_entity.pdbx_description
1 polymer ?
#
loop_
_entity_poly.entity_id
_entity_poly.type
_entity_poly.pdbx_seq_one_letter_code
_entity_poly.pdbx_strand_id
1 'polypeptide(L)'
;MFWIEMEKPEGTRMPKWQRSAAISDEGIVFVPAAIAGNEQEVFLCANFDGTPITNYLKHLFVPAKWLSKEFPETKEVCDIISSKVKEIHASSGESDVN
;
A
#
# COMPACT_ATOMS: atom_id res chain seq x y z
N MET A 1 -12.09 3.93 1.90
CA MET A 1 -10.85 3.12 1.84
C MET A 1 -11.20 1.65 1.98
N PHE A 2 -10.80 0.85 0.99
CA PHE A 2 -10.90 -0.61 0.99
C PHE A 2 -9.52 -1.21 1.30
N TRP A 3 -9.44 -2.04 2.34
CA TRP A 3 -8.20 -2.67 2.81
C TRP A 3 -8.11 -4.10 2.32
N ILE A 4 -6.94 -4.46 1.79
CA ILE A 4 -6.65 -5.79 1.26
C ILE A 4 -5.48 -6.35 2.07
N GLU A 5 -5.66 -7.55 2.62
CA GLU A 5 -4.57 -8.37 3.15
C GLU A 5 -4.31 -9.50 2.16
N MET A 6 -3.10 -9.55 1.60
CA MET A 6 -2.67 -10.67 0.75
C MET A 6 -2.28 -11.86 1.61
N GLU A 7 -2.61 -13.09 1.19
CA GLU A 7 -2.18 -14.29 1.91
C GLU A 7 -0.65 -14.37 2.04
N LYS A 8 -0.18 -14.91 3.17
CA LYS A 8 1.25 -15.13 3.35
C LYS A 8 1.69 -16.36 2.55
N PRO A 9 2.84 -16.32 1.87
CA PRO A 9 3.45 -17.54 1.35
C PRO A 9 3.71 -18.54 2.48
N GLU A 10 3.48 -19.82 2.22
CA GLU A 10 3.71 -20.88 3.21
C GLU A 10 5.17 -20.87 3.68
N GLY A 11 5.40 -21.08 4.98
CA GLY A 11 6.74 -21.04 5.57
C GLY A 11 7.34 -19.64 5.81
N THR A 12 6.67 -18.55 5.43
CA THR A 12 7.20 -17.19 5.68
C THR A 12 6.70 -16.57 6.99
N ARG A 13 7.57 -15.78 7.63
CA ARG A 13 7.24 -14.96 8.81
C ARG A 13 6.99 -13.51 8.40
N MET A 14 6.02 -13.30 7.51
CA MET A 14 5.65 -11.96 7.06
C MET A 14 4.43 -11.46 7.85
N PRO A 15 4.58 -10.44 8.71
CA PRO A 15 3.48 -9.90 9.51
C PRO A 15 2.38 -9.33 8.62
N LYS A 16 1.15 -9.32 9.15
CA LYS A 16 -0.05 -8.87 8.44
C LYS A 16 0.09 -7.50 7.79
N TRP A 17 0.70 -6.55 8.50
CA TRP A 17 0.86 -5.17 8.00
C TRP A 17 1.73 -5.09 6.74
N GLN A 18 2.78 -5.90 6.61
CA GLN A 18 3.63 -5.94 5.39
C GLN A 18 2.88 -6.50 4.18
N ARG A 19 1.84 -7.30 4.42
CA ARG A 19 1.00 -7.91 3.39
C ARG A 19 -0.29 -7.13 3.16
N SER A 20 -0.42 -5.98 3.79
CA SER A 20 -1.60 -5.14 3.67
C SER A 20 -1.36 -4.05 2.64
N ALA A 21 -2.40 -3.64 1.94
CA ALA A 21 -2.45 -2.44 1.13
C ALA A 21 -3.88 -1.90 1.15
N ALA A 22 -4.05 -0.63 0.78
CA ALA A 22 -5.38 -0.02 0.70
C ALA A 22 -5.59 0.64 -0.66
N ILE A 23 -6.85 0.80 -1.03
CA ILE A 23 -7.26 1.72 -2.10
C ILE A 23 -8.31 2.68 -1.56
N SER A 24 -8.12 3.97 -1.82
CA SER A 24 -9.11 5.00 -1.50
C SER A 24 -10.24 5.01 -2.52
N ASP A 25 -11.31 5.71 -2.20
CA ASP A 25 -12.49 5.82 -3.06
C ASP A 25 -12.16 6.63 -4.35
N GLU A 26 -11.07 7.40 -4.31
CA GLU A 26 -10.47 8.10 -5.47
C GLU A 26 -9.50 7.22 -6.29
N GLY A 27 -9.36 5.94 -5.94
CA GLY A 27 -8.49 4.98 -6.63
C GLY A 27 -6.99 5.11 -6.29
N ILE A 28 -6.63 5.90 -5.28
CA ILE A 28 -5.24 6.01 -4.81
C ILE A 28 -4.88 4.78 -3.99
N VAL A 29 -3.82 4.07 -4.39
CA VAL A 29 -3.29 2.90 -3.69
C VAL A 29 -2.30 3.33 -2.61
N PHE A 30 -2.49 2.82 -1.40
CA PHE A 30 -1.62 3.03 -0.25
C PHE A 30 -0.87 1.74 0.09
N VAL A 31 0.45 1.86 0.30
CA VAL A 31 1.36 0.75 0.58
C VAL A 31 2.18 1.01 1.84
N PRO A 32 2.70 -0.03 2.52
CA PRO A 32 3.54 0.16 3.71
C PRO A 32 4.75 1.05 3.42
N ALA A 33 4.95 2.08 4.24
CA ALA A 33 6.11 2.97 4.14
C ALA A 33 7.45 2.21 4.31
N ALA A 34 7.44 1.13 5.09
CA ALA A 34 8.63 0.29 5.30
C ALA A 34 9.18 -0.39 4.03
N ILE A 35 8.48 -0.34 2.89
CA ILE A 35 9.01 -0.80 1.59
C ILE A 35 10.28 -0.03 1.21
N ALA A 36 10.40 1.25 1.59
CA ALA A 36 11.62 2.04 1.40
C ALA A 36 12.71 1.76 2.45
N GLY A 37 12.54 0.75 3.31
CA GLY A 37 13.52 0.34 4.31
C GLY A 37 13.51 1.15 5.61
N ASN A 38 13.14 2.44 5.57
CA ASN A 38 13.08 3.31 6.75
C ASN A 38 11.75 4.06 6.85
N GLU A 39 10.84 3.55 7.68
CA GLU A 39 9.51 4.15 7.89
C GLU A 39 9.57 5.59 8.46
N GLN A 40 10.57 5.93 9.27
CA GLN A 40 10.70 7.28 9.84
C GLN A 40 11.15 8.31 8.80
N GLU A 41 12.07 7.93 7.92
CA GLU A 41 12.49 8.77 6.80
C GLU A 41 11.32 9.07 5.87
N VAL A 42 10.58 8.02 5.50
CA VAL A 42 9.37 8.16 4.68
C VAL A 42 8.33 9.07 5.35
N PHE A 43 8.14 8.96 6.66
CA PHE A 43 7.25 9.85 7.41
C PHE A 43 7.65 11.32 7.31
N LEU A 44 8.94 11.62 7.49
CA LEU A 44 9.45 12.99 7.42
C LEU A 44 9.29 13.57 6.01
N CYS A 45 9.64 12.80 4.97
CA CYS A 45 9.47 13.22 3.57
C CYS A 45 7.99 13.43 3.22
N ALA A 46 7.12 12.48 3.56
CA ALA A 46 5.69 12.59 3.29
C ALA A 46 5.06 13.80 3.97
N ASN A 47 5.44 14.06 5.23
CA ASN A 47 4.93 15.20 5.98
C ASN A 47 5.47 16.53 5.44
N PHE A 48 6.71 16.58 4.96
CA PHE A 48 7.29 17.76 4.30
C PHE A 48 6.58 18.07 2.97
N ASP A 49 6.27 17.04 2.17
CA ASP A 49 5.60 17.17 0.88
C ASP A 49 4.09 17.42 0.97
N GLY A 50 3.50 17.29 2.17
CA GLY A 50 2.04 17.31 2.36
C GLY A 50 1.34 16.07 1.79
N THR A 51 2.07 14.97 1.61
CA THR A 51 1.54 13.70 1.14
C THR A 51 0.67 13.06 2.22
N PRO A 52 -0.53 12.55 1.88
CA PRO A 52 -1.39 11.89 2.86
C PRO A 52 -0.75 10.63 3.42
N ILE A 53 -0.83 10.46 4.74
CA ILE A 53 -0.34 9.28 5.46
C ILE A 53 -1.53 8.64 6.18
N THR A 54 -1.66 7.32 6.09
CA THR A 54 -2.65 6.56 6.86
C THR A 54 -1.98 5.55 7.78
N ASN A 55 -2.64 5.27 8.90
CA ASN A 55 -2.15 4.35 9.92
C ASN A 55 -3.00 3.08 9.91
N TYR A 56 -2.37 1.93 9.75
CA TYR A 56 -3.03 0.63 9.83
C TYR A 56 -2.14 -0.38 10.53
N LEU A 57 -2.70 -1.12 11.50
CA LEU A 57 -1.96 -2.06 12.34
C LEU A 57 -0.70 -1.45 12.99
N LYS A 58 -0.77 -0.17 13.36
CA LYS A 58 0.34 0.62 13.96
C LYS A 58 1.53 0.88 13.02
N HIS A 59 1.33 0.77 11.71
CA HIS A 59 2.33 1.08 10.68
C HIS A 59 1.83 2.15 9.72
N LEU A 60 2.77 2.86 9.10
CA LEU A 60 2.48 3.95 8.17
C LEU A 60 2.30 3.41 6.75
N PHE A 61 1.32 3.98 6.07
CA PHE A 61 1.03 3.70 4.68
C PHE A 61 0.92 5.01 3.91
N VAL A 62 1.52 5.01 2.72
CA VAL A 62 1.63 6.20 1.85
C VAL A 62 1.22 5.85 0.41
N PRO A 63 0.87 6.83 -0.42
CA PRO A 63 0.52 6.60 -1.81
C PRO A 63 1.66 5.91 -2.56
N ALA A 64 1.39 4.77 -3.19
CA ALA A 64 2.38 3.98 -3.93
C ALA A 64 3.08 4.80 -5.02
N LYS A 65 2.33 5.68 -5.69
CA LYS A 65 2.85 6.59 -6.73
C LYS A 65 3.81 7.64 -6.18
N TRP A 66 3.57 8.12 -4.96
CA TRP A 66 4.48 9.08 -4.32
C TRP A 66 5.72 8.34 -3.83
N LEU A 67 5.56 7.18 -3.19
CA LEU A 67 6.68 6.38 -2.69
C LEU A 67 7.63 5.98 -3.82
N SER A 68 7.12 5.51 -4.95
CA SER A 68 7.96 5.14 -6.11
C SER A 68 8.62 6.31 -6.82
N LYS A 69 8.15 7.53 -6.60
CA LYS A 69 8.75 8.77 -7.12
C LYS A 69 9.90 9.24 -6.23
N GLU A 70 9.69 9.25 -4.91
CA GLU A 70 10.69 9.73 -3.94
C GLU A 70 11.74 8.66 -3.60
N PHE A 71 11.37 7.37 -3.67
CA PHE A 71 12.23 6.21 -3.44
C PHE A 71 12.18 5.28 -4.67
N PRO A 72 12.92 5.60 -5.76
CA PRO A 72 12.81 4.91 -7.05
C PRO A 72 13.07 3.39 -7.00
N GLU A 73 13.84 2.90 -6.04
CA GLU A 73 14.09 1.49 -5.78
C GLU A 73 12.82 0.71 -5.41
N THR A 74 11.79 1.40 -4.90
CA THR A 74 10.51 0.80 -4.52
C THR A 74 9.54 0.66 -5.70
N LYS A 75 9.90 1.20 -6.88
CA LYS A 75 8.99 1.32 -8.03
C LYS A 75 8.39 -0.01 -8.46
N GLU A 76 9.21 -1.04 -8.63
CA GLU A 76 8.75 -2.36 -9.09
C GLU A 76 7.73 -2.95 -8.11
N VAL A 77 8.03 -2.91 -6.81
CA VAL A 77 7.14 -3.41 -5.76
C VAL A 77 5.84 -2.61 -5.71
N CYS A 78 5.92 -1.27 -5.82
CA CYS A 78 4.75 -0.41 -5.84
C CYS A 78 3.85 -0.67 -7.06
N ASP A 79 4.43 -0.91 -8.23
CA ASP A 79 3.68 -1.20 -9.47
C ASP A 79 2.95 -2.55 -9.37
N ILE A 80 3.60 -3.57 -8.82
CA ILE A 80 3.01 -4.90 -8.58
C ILE A 80 1.85 -4.81 -7.60
N ILE A 81 2.06 -4.20 -6.43
CA ILE A 81 1.01 -4.07 -5.41
C ILE A 81 -0.17 -3.25 -5.95
N SER A 82 0.11 -2.16 -6.66
CA SER A 82 -0.93 -1.29 -7.22
C SER A 82 -1.79 -2.01 -8.24
N SER A 83 -1.18 -2.79 -9.12
CA SER A 83 -1.91 -3.60 -10.10
C SER A 83 -2.81 -4.60 -9.38
N LYS A 84 -2.27 -5.32 -8.39
CA LYS A 84 -3.02 -6.36 -7.69
C LYS A 84 -4.17 -5.82 -6.84
N VAL A 85 -3.94 -4.71 -6.14
CA VAL A 85 -4.97 -4.03 -5.35
C VAL A 85 -6.14 -3.59 -6.23
N LYS A 86 -5.86 -3.05 -7.41
CA LYS A 86 -6.90 -2.62 -8.36
C LYS A 86 -7.68 -3.80 -8.93
N GLU A 87 -7.02 -4.90 -9.28
CA GLU A 87 -7.70 -6.14 -9.72
C GLU A 87 -8.68 -6.66 -8.66
N ILE A 88 -8.24 -6.75 -7.40
CA ILE A 88 -9.06 -7.25 -6.29
C ILE A 88 -10.24 -6.30 -6.03
N HIS A 89 -9.99 -4.99 -6.02
CA HIS A 89 -11.04 -4.00 -5.81
C HIS A 89 -12.10 -4.03 -6.91
N ALA A 90 -11.70 -4.17 -8.18
CA ALA A 90 -12.62 -4.32 -9.31
C ALA A 90 -13.46 -5.59 -9.18
N SER A 91 -12.84 -6.72 -8.85
CA SER A 91 -13.53 -8.01 -8.70
C SER A 91 -14.50 -8.03 -7.50
N SER A 92 -14.23 -7.23 -6.47
CA SER A 92 -15.10 -7.11 -5.29
C SER A 92 -16.34 -6.25 -5.54
N GLY A 93 -16.36 -5.46 -6.62
CA GLY A 93 -17.51 -4.65 -7.04
C GLY A 93 -18.50 -5.38 -7.96
N GLU A 94 -18.15 -6.57 -8.46
CA GLU A 94 -18.99 -7.36 -9.38
C GLU A 94 -19.92 -8.34 -8.66
N SER A 95 -19.82 -8.50 -7.34
CA SER A 95 -20.62 -9.46 -6.55
C SER A 95 -21.99 -8.95 -6.07
N ASP A 96 -22.34 -7.69 -6.31
CA ASP A 96 -23.61 -7.08 -5.84
C ASP A 96 -24.71 -7.00 -6.93
N VAL A 97 -24.56 -7.73 -8.04
CA VAL A 97 -25.58 -7.81 -9.10
C VAL A 97 -25.86 -9.27 -9.47
N ASN A 98 -26.63 -9.97 -8.64
CA ASN A 98 -27.41 -11.17 -9.03
C ASN A 98 -28.60 -11.37 -8.10
#